data_AF-A0A377D1C1-F1
#
_entry.id   AF-A0A377D1C1-F1
#
_cell.length_a   1.000
_cell.length_b   1.000
_cell.length_c   1.000
_cell.angle_alpha   90.00
_cell.angle_beta   90.00
_cell.angle_gamma   90.00
#
_symmetry.space_group_name_H-M   'P 1'
#
loop_
_entity.id
_entity.type
_entity.pdbx_description
1 polymer ?
#
loop_
_entity_poly.entity_id
_entity_poly.type
_entity_poly.pdbx_seq_one_letter_code
_entity_poly.pdbx_strand_id
1 'polypeptide(L)' 'MLDAAKAVALLVTNPDSTLAEMSETSVLQPRLPLIAIPTTAGTGSETTNVTVIIDAVSERKQVLAMPR' A
#
# COMPACT_ATOMS: atom_id res chain seq x y z
N MET A 1 -4.68 -7.27 6.59
CA MET A 1 -5.48 -6.06 6.91
C MET A 1 -4.64 -4.80 6.87
N LEU A 2 -3.44 -4.78 7.45
CA LEU A 2 -2.54 -3.62 7.43
C LEU A 2 -2.19 -3.16 6.01
N ASP A 3 -1.86 -4.06 5.10
CA ASP A 3 -1.55 -3.72 3.69
C ASP A 3 -2.70 -2.98 2.99
N ALA A 4 -3.95 -3.43 3.21
CA ALA A 4 -5.14 -2.74 2.69
C ALA A 4 -5.29 -1.34 3.30
N ALA A 5 -5.13 -1.19 4.62
CA ALA A 5 -5.18 0.12 5.27
C ALA A 5 -4.08 1.06 4.73
N LYS A 6 -2.89 0.52 4.44
CA LYS A 6 -1.82 1.29 3.84
C LYS A 6 -2.16 1.76 2.42
N ALA A 7 -2.74 0.88 1.60
CA ALA A 7 -3.16 1.21 0.24
C ALA A 7 -4.23 2.32 0.25
N VAL A 8 -5.22 2.23 1.14
CA VAL A 8 -6.25 3.27 1.32
C VAL A 8 -5.61 4.61 1.72
N ALA A 9 -4.71 4.62 2.71
CA ALA A 9 -4.05 5.85 3.16
C ALA A 9 -3.23 6.55 2.05
N LEU A 10 -2.73 5.79 1.08
CA LEU A 10 -1.98 6.30 -0.07
C LEU A 10 -2.91 6.81 -1.19
N LEU A 11 -4.00 6.09 -1.48
CA LEU A 11 -4.96 6.51 -2.51
C LEU A 11 -5.64 7.83 -2.17
N VAL A 12 -5.88 8.10 -0.87
CA VAL A 12 -6.47 9.38 -0.44
C VAL A 12 -5.61 10.59 -0.85
N THR A 13 -4.29 10.45 -0.91
CA THR A 13 -3.38 11.53 -1.34
C THR A 13 -3.02 11.46 -2.83
N ASN A 14 -3.47 10.43 -3.54
CA ASN A 14 -3.22 10.20 -4.96
C ASN A 14 -4.54 9.83 -5.68
N PRO A 15 -5.55 10.73 -5.72
CA PRO A 15 -6.91 10.40 -6.14
C PRO A 15 -7.05 10.06 -7.63
N ASP A 16 -6.12 10.53 -8.47
CA ASP A 16 -6.11 10.29 -9.92
C ASP A 16 -5.40 8.99 -10.30
N SER A 17 -4.87 8.24 -9.33
CA SER A 17 -4.15 6.98 -9.55
C SER A 17 -4.95 5.79 -9.05
N THR A 18 -4.98 4.71 -9.82
CA THR A 18 -5.47 3.41 -9.33
C THR A 18 -4.31 2.54 -8.87
N LEU A 19 -4.56 1.63 -7.93
CA LEU A 19 -3.54 0.69 -7.45
C LEU A 19 -2.95 -0.17 -8.57
N ALA A 20 -3.73 -0.48 -9.61
CA ALA A 20 -3.27 -1.26 -10.75
C ALA A 20 -2.27 -0.51 -11.64
N GLU A 21 -2.34 0.82 -11.68
CA GLU A 21 -1.43 1.70 -12.44
C GLU A 21 -0.16 2.05 -11.65
N MET A 22 -0.18 1.85 -10.34
CA MET A 22 0.95 2.18 -9.46
C MET A 22 2.02 1.10 -9.54
N SER A 23 3.26 1.54 -9.78
CA SER A 23 4.45 0.70 -9.82
C SER A 23 5.59 1.34 -9.02
N GLU A 24 6.73 0.65 -8.92
CA GLU A 24 7.91 1.17 -8.22
C GLU A 24 8.45 2.48 -8.80
N THR A 25 8.12 2.81 -10.06
CA THR A 25 8.54 4.04 -10.73
C THR A 25 7.50 5.16 -10.66
N SER A 26 6.32 4.89 -10.08
CA SER A 26 5.27 5.90 -9.93
C SER A 26 5.73 7.00 -8.98
N VAL A 27 5.55 8.25 -9.41
CA VAL A 27 5.78 9.41 -8.54
C VAL A 27 4.53 9.61 -7.70
N LEU A 28 4.61 9.23 -6.43
CA LEU A 28 3.48 9.23 -5.51
C LEU A 28 3.66 10.30 -4.43
N GLN A 29 2.55 10.94 -4.07
CA GLN A 29 2.49 11.78 -2.89
C GLN A 29 2.60 10.92 -1.62
N PRO A 30 3.21 11.44 -0.53
CA PRO A 30 3.16 10.78 0.76
C PRO A 30 1.72 10.47 1.17
N ARG A 31 1.53 9.27 1.69
CA ARG A 31 0.29 8.77 2.29
C ARG A 31 -0.11 9.57 3.53
N LEU A 32 -1.38 9.47 3.92
CA LEU A 32 -1.82 9.96 5.23
C LEU A 32 -1.10 9.22 6.39
N PRO A 33 -0.92 9.88 7.55
CA PRO A 33 -0.47 9.22 8.78
C PRO A 33 -1.36 8.03 9.12
N LEU A 34 -0.75 6.89 9.49
CA LEU A 34 -1.46 5.67 9.85
C LEU A 34 -0.87 5.06 11.12
N ILE A 35 -1.73 4.77 12.09
CA ILE A 35 -1.38 3.99 13.27
C ILE A 35 -1.76 2.53 12.97
N ALA A 36 -0.74 1.67 12.87
CA ALA A 36 -0.93 0.24 12.69
C ALA A 36 -0.82 -0.47 14.05
N ILE A 37 -1.87 -1.19 14.45
CA ILE A 37 -1.84 -2.05 15.64
C ILE A 37 -1.80 -3.50 15.15
N PRO A 38 -0.65 -4.19 15.25
CA PRO A 38 -0.57 -5.58 14.86
C PRO A 38 -1.26 -6.46 15.90
N THR A 39 -2.08 -7.40 15.43
CA THR A 39 -2.75 -8.40 16.29
C THR A 39 -2.16 -9.80 16.15
N THR A 40 -1.18 -9.98 15.24
CA THR A 40 -0.57 -11.27 14.93
C THR A 40 0.95 -11.13 14.82
N ALA A 41 1.70 -12.13 15.28
CA ALA A 41 3.12 -12.25 14.98
C ALA A 41 3.30 -12.87 13.59
N GLY A 42 4.02 -12.20 12.68
CA GLY A 42 4.27 -12.74 11.35
C GLY A 42 4.75 -11.70 10.34
N THR A 43 3.82 -11.05 9.64
CA THR A 43 4.13 -10.25 8.44
C THR A 43 5.04 -9.05 8.69
N GLY A 44 5.05 -8.47 9.89
CA GLY A 44 5.78 -7.26 10.21
C GLY A 44 5.37 -6.04 9.38
N SER A 45 4.19 -6.06 8.75
CA SER A 45 3.73 -5.00 7.85
C SER A 45 3.70 -3.64 8.55
N GLU A 46 3.37 -3.58 9.84
CA GLU A 46 3.39 -2.34 10.63
C GLU A 46 4.74 -1.59 10.62
N THR A 47 5.85 -2.28 10.36
CA THR A 47 7.21 -1.72 10.42
C THR A 47 7.81 -1.50 9.02
N THR A 48 7.05 -1.71 7.94
CA THR A 48 7.52 -1.52 6.56
C THR A 48 6.76 -0.41 5.84
N ASN A 49 7.39 0.22 4.86
CA ASN A 49 6.72 1.12 3.90
C ASN A 49 6.20 0.38 2.65
N VAL A 50 6.15 -0.95 2.70
CA VAL A 50 5.68 -1.80 1.61
C VAL A 50 4.24 -2.21 1.87
N THR A 51 3.43 -2.25 0.83
CA THR A 51 2.13 -2.92 0.84
C THR A 51 2.07 -3.98 -0.25
N VAL A 52 1.30 -5.03 0.00
CA VAL A 52 1.09 -6.12 -0.94
C VAL A 52 -0.39 -6.22 -1.24
N ILE A 53 -0.74 -6.12 -2.51
CA ILE A 53 -2.12 -6.15 -2.99
C ILE A 53 -2.25 -7.19 -4.10
N ILE A 54 -3.47 -7.65 -4.32
CA ILE A 54 -3.81 -8.53 -5.44
C ILE A 54 -4.68 -7.71 -6.38
N ASP A 55 -4.22 -7.53 -7.62
CA ASP A 55 -5.08 -7.03 -8.68
C ASP A 55 -6.01 -8.17 -9.11
N ALA A 56 -7.31 -7.99 -8.89
CA ALA A 56 -8.32 -8.99 -9.18
C ALA A 56 -8.55 -9.20 -10.69
N VAL A 57 -8.16 -8.24 -11.54
CA VAL A 57 -8.34 -8.36 -13.00
C VAL A 57 -7.21 -9.16 -13.62
N SER A 58 -5.95 -8.85 -13.27
CA SER A 58 -4.79 -9.57 -13.79
C SER A 58 -4.39 -10.80 -12.97
N GLU A 59 -5.02 -11.01 -11.81
CA GLU A 59 -4.69 -12.02 -10.80
C GLU A 59 -3.24 -11.94 -10.31
N ARG A 60 -2.61 -10.77 -10.42
CA ARG A 60 -1.22 -10.56 -10.03
C ARG A 60 -1.12 -10.03 -8.62
N LYS A 61 -0.23 -10.65 -7.85
CA LYS A 61 0.25 -10.12 -6.58
C LYS A 61 1.26 -9.00 -6.87
N GLN A 62 0.90 -7.77 -6.52
CA GLN A 62 1.73 -6.60 -6.69
C GLN A 62 2.32 -6.15 -5.36
N VAL A 63 3.55 -5.64 -5.43
CA VAL A 63 4.27 -5.06 -4.31
C VAL A 63 4.43 -3.58 -4.59
N LEU A 64 4.00 -2.74 -3.66
CA LEU A 64 4.08 -1.29 -3.78
C LEU A 64 4.92 -0.73 -2.64
N ALA A 65 6.01 -0.05 -2.99
CA ALA A 65 6.85 0.68 -2.04
C ALA A 65 6.39 2.13 -1.96
N MET A 66 5.97 2.56 -0.77
CA MET A 66 5.50 3.92 -0.55
C MET A 66 6.68 4.85 -0.24
N PRO A 67 6.66 6.09 -0.75
CA PRO A 67 7.64 7.11 -0.35
C PRO A 67 7.54 7.35 1.16
N ARG A 68 8.70 7.62 1.78
CA ARG A 68 8.80 7.93 3.22
C ARG A 68 8.33 9.33 3.52
#